data_AF-A0A7Y7E7W5-F1
#
_entry.id   AF-A0A7Y7E7W5-F1
#
_cell.length_a   1.000
_cell.length_b   1.000
_cell.length_c   1.000
_cell.angle_alpha   90.00
_cell.angle_beta   90.00
_cell.angle_gamma   90.00
#
_symmetry.space_group_name_H-M   'P 1'
#
loop_
_entity.id
_entity.type
_entity.pdbx_description
1 polymer ?
#
loop_
_entity_poly.entity_id
_entity_poly.type
_entity_poly.pdbx_seq_one_letter_code
_entity_poly.pdbx_strand_id
1 'polypeptide(L)'
;MSQDSTTVPETARKLSGRRRREIVAVLLFSGGPIFESSIPLSVFGIDRQDAGVPRYRLLVCAGEDVPLRTTGGLELTAPYGLEALSRAGTVVVPAWRSITQPPPAAALDALRRAHEEGARIVGLCTGAFVLAAAGLLDGRPATTHWMYAPTLAKRYPSVHVDPRELFVDDGDVLTSAGTAAGIDLCLHIVRTDHGADAAGALARRLVVPPRRSGGQERYLDRSLPEEIGADPLAEVVAWALEHLHEQFDVETLAARAYMSRRTFDRRFRSLTGSAPLQWLITQRVLQAQRLLETSDYSVDEVAGRCGFRSPVALRGHFRRQLGSSPAAYRAAYRARRPQSGADGRPERSERPERGDRGERFDRPEPVEPRPGDPSLAAMRRAAMATTAHAVTGAPLGAPPPHGGHSRHTGHIVHDPGSAGGHLTGGPEPGKPDTDLYTPRLPGQRERPVG
;
A
#
# COMPACT_ATOMS: atom_id res chain seq x y z
N MET A 1 -30.36 61.13 -30.76
CA MET A 1 -28.90 61.04 -30.94
C MET A 1 -28.27 61.67 -29.72
N SER A 2 -27.34 61.06 -28.99
CA SER A 2 -26.86 59.67 -29.07
C SER A 2 -26.94 59.01 -27.68
N GLN A 3 -27.02 57.68 -27.63
CA GLN A 3 -26.53 56.95 -26.46
C GLN A 3 -24.99 56.85 -26.59
N ASP A 4 -24.32 56.69 -25.45
CA ASP A 4 -22.92 56.27 -25.42
C ASP A 4 -22.80 55.11 -24.42
N SER A 5 -22.15 54.02 -24.82
CA SER A 5 -22.32 52.70 -24.21
C SER A 5 -21.02 52.22 -23.56
N THR A 6 -20.90 52.41 -22.24
CA THR A 6 -19.81 51.82 -21.45
C THR A 6 -20.14 50.37 -21.04
N THR A 7 -20.17 49.47 -22.02
CA THR A 7 -20.21 48.02 -21.78
C THR A 7 -18.92 47.54 -21.15
N VAL A 8 -18.88 47.49 -19.81
CA VAL A 8 -17.89 46.74 -19.05
C VAL A 8 -18.02 45.26 -19.44
N PRO A 9 -16.93 44.55 -19.83
CA PRO A 9 -17.03 43.16 -20.24
C PRO A 9 -17.46 42.28 -19.06
N GLU A 10 -18.50 41.46 -19.27
CA GLU A 10 -18.89 40.42 -18.31
C GLU A 10 -17.74 39.43 -18.13
N THR A 11 -17.03 39.53 -17.00
CA THR A 11 -16.08 38.49 -16.59
C THR A 11 -16.87 37.20 -16.37
N ALA A 12 -16.63 36.20 -17.23
CA ALA A 12 -17.39 34.95 -17.28
C ALA A 12 -17.38 34.23 -15.91
N ARG A 13 -18.41 34.51 -15.11
CA ARG A 13 -18.52 34.10 -13.71
C ARG A 13 -18.78 32.60 -13.69
N LYS A 14 -17.72 31.78 -13.61
CA LYS A 14 -17.79 30.30 -13.59
C LYS A 14 -18.78 29.83 -12.52
N LEU A 15 -20.03 29.56 -12.94
CA LEU A 15 -21.08 28.94 -12.12
C LEU A 15 -20.85 27.42 -12.02
N SER A 16 -19.63 27.04 -11.63
CA SER A 16 -19.30 25.70 -11.16
C SER A 16 -20.01 25.49 -9.82
N GLY A 17 -21.24 24.96 -9.88
CA GLY A 17 -22.04 24.62 -8.69
C GLY A 17 -21.25 23.69 -7.77
N ARG A 18 -20.69 24.25 -6.68
CA ARG A 18 -19.74 23.59 -5.78
C ARG A 18 -20.29 22.24 -5.33
N ARG A 19 -19.70 21.15 -5.85
CA ARG A 19 -20.16 19.78 -5.61
C ARG A 19 -20.26 19.47 -4.12
N ARG A 20 -21.32 18.73 -3.75
CA ARG A 20 -21.59 18.24 -2.39
C ARG A 20 -20.39 17.47 -1.85
N ARG A 21 -19.60 18.09 -0.96
CA ARG A 21 -18.36 17.54 -0.39
C ARG A 21 -18.62 16.26 0.42
N GLU A 22 -19.84 16.13 0.92
CA GLU A 22 -20.39 14.99 1.65
C GLU A 22 -20.48 13.72 0.79
N ILE A 23 -20.48 13.83 -0.54
CA ILE A 23 -20.39 12.67 -1.43
C ILE A 23 -18.91 12.42 -1.75
N VAL A 24 -18.39 11.31 -1.22
CA VAL A 24 -16.97 10.92 -1.32
C VAL A 24 -16.86 9.68 -2.19
N ALA A 25 -16.15 9.77 -3.31
CA ALA A 25 -15.69 8.61 -4.04
C ALA A 25 -14.35 8.12 -3.46
N VAL A 26 -14.14 6.81 -3.41
CA VAL A 26 -12.84 6.18 -3.12
C VAL A 26 -12.48 5.31 -4.30
N LEU A 27 -11.43 5.69 -5.02
CA LEU A 27 -10.96 5.00 -6.22
C LEU A 27 -9.92 3.94 -5.84
N LEU A 28 -10.32 2.67 -5.91
CA LEU A 28 -9.49 1.52 -5.55
C LEU A 28 -8.87 0.86 -6.79
N PHE A 29 -7.67 0.32 -6.60
CA PHE A 29 -6.88 -0.37 -7.63
C PHE A 29 -6.40 -1.74 -7.13
N SER A 30 -6.22 -2.66 -8.07
CA SER A 30 -5.57 -3.95 -7.86
C SER A 30 -4.08 -3.75 -7.54
N GLY A 31 -3.47 -4.67 -6.81
CA GLY A 31 -2.16 -4.48 -6.19
C GLY A 31 -2.10 -3.37 -5.12
N GLY A 32 -3.24 -2.81 -4.69
CA GLY A 32 -3.28 -1.76 -3.68
C GLY A 32 -2.98 -2.28 -2.26
N PRO A 33 -2.19 -1.54 -1.46
CA PRO A 33 -2.11 -1.73 0.00
C PRO A 33 -3.48 -1.59 0.69
N ILE A 34 -3.87 -2.61 1.45
CA ILE A 34 -5.17 -2.64 2.15
C ILE A 34 -5.28 -1.58 3.26
N PHE A 35 -4.19 -1.22 3.93
CA PHE A 35 -4.24 -0.29 5.06
C PHE A 35 -4.67 1.11 4.59
N GLU A 36 -3.92 1.73 3.68
CA GLU A 36 -4.26 3.01 3.06
C GLU A 36 -5.64 2.98 2.40
N SER A 37 -6.00 1.86 1.77
CA SER A 37 -7.33 1.67 1.16
C SER A 37 -8.45 1.69 2.20
N SER A 38 -8.24 1.16 3.41
CA SER A 38 -9.26 1.09 4.45
C SER A 38 -9.48 2.39 5.22
N ILE A 39 -8.54 3.34 5.18
CA ILE A 39 -8.63 4.63 5.88
C ILE A 39 -9.88 5.45 5.45
N PRO A 40 -10.06 5.82 4.17
CA PRO A 40 -11.23 6.62 3.78
C PRO A 40 -12.54 5.82 3.88
N LEU A 41 -12.51 4.49 3.74
CA LEU A 41 -13.68 3.63 3.99
C LEU A 41 -14.10 3.72 5.47
N SER A 42 -13.13 3.67 6.39
CA SER A 42 -13.37 3.74 7.83
C SER A 42 -13.77 5.13 8.30
N VAL A 43 -13.25 6.20 7.68
CA VAL A 43 -13.60 7.58 8.00
C VAL A 43 -14.97 7.97 7.42
N PHE A 44 -15.17 7.83 6.11
CA PHE A 44 -16.34 8.35 5.39
C PHE A 44 -17.46 7.32 5.17
N GLY A 45 -17.23 6.03 5.39
CA GLY A 45 -18.20 4.95 5.15
C GLY A 45 -18.96 4.46 6.38
N ILE A 46 -18.40 4.63 7.58
CA ILE A 46 -19.03 4.17 8.84
C ILE A 46 -19.84 5.32 9.43
N ASP A 47 -21.16 5.09 9.58
CA ASP A 47 -22.07 6.03 10.22
C ASP A 47 -21.69 6.26 11.69
N ARG A 48 -21.67 7.53 12.10
CA ARG A 48 -21.29 8.01 13.44
C ARG A 48 -22.11 9.22 13.87
N GLN A 49 -23.35 9.36 13.35
CA GLN A 49 -24.26 10.43 13.77
C GLN A 49 -24.59 10.34 15.27
N ASP A 50 -24.53 9.14 15.86
CA ASP A 50 -24.63 8.89 17.31
C ASP A 50 -23.53 9.59 18.14
N ALA A 51 -22.38 9.86 17.53
CA ALA A 51 -21.25 10.58 18.13
C ALA A 51 -21.22 12.07 17.76
N GLY A 52 -22.21 12.58 17.02
CA GLY A 52 -22.22 13.95 16.51
C GLY A 52 -21.35 14.18 15.27
N VAL A 53 -20.97 13.13 14.53
CA VAL A 53 -20.26 13.25 13.25
C VAL A 53 -21.28 13.25 12.12
N PRO A 54 -21.37 14.29 11.28
CA PRO A 54 -22.29 14.30 10.14
C PRO A 54 -21.96 13.20 9.13
N ARG A 55 -22.99 12.71 8.44
CA ARG A 55 -22.90 11.52 7.59
C ARG A 55 -22.45 11.86 6.16
N TYR A 56 -21.34 11.25 5.75
CA TYR A 56 -20.91 11.20 4.37
C TYR A 56 -21.65 10.11 3.57
N ARG A 57 -21.75 10.29 2.24
CA ARG A 57 -22.19 9.27 1.29
C ARG A 57 -20.98 8.74 0.53
N LEU A 58 -20.52 7.56 0.93
CA LEU A 58 -19.39 6.88 0.31
C LEU A 58 -19.79 6.18 -1.02
N LEU A 59 -18.95 6.33 -2.04
CA LEU A 59 -19.01 5.63 -3.32
C LEU A 59 -17.68 4.88 -3.51
N VAL A 60 -17.63 3.59 -3.22
CA VAL A 60 -16.42 2.77 -3.45
C VAL A 60 -16.37 2.38 -4.92
N CYS A 61 -15.34 2.85 -5.63
CA CYS A 61 -15.22 2.78 -7.08
C CYS A 61 -14.00 1.95 -7.48
N ALA A 62 -14.13 1.06 -8.46
CA ALA A 62 -12.97 0.38 -9.05
C ALA A 62 -12.36 1.22 -10.18
N GLY A 63 -11.02 1.30 -10.22
CA GLY A 63 -10.26 1.94 -11.30
C GLY A 63 -9.78 0.99 -12.40
N GLU A 64 -10.07 -0.30 -12.28
CA GLU A 64 -9.83 -1.38 -13.23
C GLU A 64 -10.79 -2.55 -12.93
N ASP A 65 -10.74 -3.64 -13.70
CA ASP A 65 -11.70 -4.75 -13.58
C ASP A 65 -11.66 -5.45 -12.20
N VAL A 66 -12.84 -5.86 -11.73
CA VAL A 66 -13.02 -6.57 -10.45
C VAL A 66 -12.91 -8.09 -10.63
N PRO A 67 -12.44 -8.86 -9.62
CA PRO A 67 -12.08 -8.43 -8.26
C PRO A 67 -10.67 -7.81 -8.16
N LEU A 68 -10.55 -6.75 -7.36
CA LEU A 68 -9.29 -6.09 -7.05
C LEU A 68 -8.51 -6.92 -6.03
N ARG A 69 -7.26 -7.29 -6.33
CA ARG A 69 -6.41 -8.10 -5.44
C ARG A 69 -5.47 -7.20 -4.64
N THR A 70 -5.60 -7.17 -3.33
CA THR A 70 -4.71 -6.38 -2.46
C THR A 70 -3.33 -7.02 -2.30
N THR A 71 -2.32 -6.25 -1.90
CA THR A 71 -0.98 -6.79 -1.58
C THR A 71 -0.99 -7.80 -0.43
N GLY A 72 -2.01 -7.78 0.43
CA GLY A 72 -2.24 -8.74 1.51
C GLY A 72 -2.97 -10.02 1.09
N GLY A 73 -3.27 -10.21 -0.20
CA GLY A 73 -3.94 -11.40 -0.73
C GLY A 73 -5.47 -11.43 -0.58
N LEU A 74 -6.08 -10.36 -0.04
CA LEU A 74 -7.55 -10.21 -0.03
C LEU A 74 -8.06 -9.79 -1.41
N GLU A 75 -9.18 -10.36 -1.83
CA GLU A 75 -9.98 -9.91 -2.98
C GLU A 75 -11.05 -8.91 -2.52
N LEU A 76 -11.25 -7.84 -3.29
CA LEU A 76 -12.25 -6.80 -3.04
C LEU A 76 -13.13 -6.60 -4.28
N THR A 77 -14.43 -6.43 -4.07
CA THR A 77 -15.36 -5.91 -5.09
C THR A 77 -15.73 -4.47 -4.76
N ALA A 78 -15.94 -3.65 -5.80
CA ALA A 78 -16.46 -2.29 -5.67
C ALA A 78 -17.81 -2.20 -6.40
N PRO A 79 -18.85 -1.60 -5.81
CA PRO A 79 -20.19 -1.51 -6.40
C PRO A 79 -20.34 -0.40 -7.46
N TYR A 80 -19.28 0.35 -7.77
CA TYR A 80 -19.28 1.43 -8.78
C TYR A 80 -17.99 1.38 -9.62
N GLY A 81 -18.03 1.93 -10.82
CA GLY A 81 -16.86 2.15 -11.67
C GLY A 81 -16.42 3.62 -11.67
N LEU A 82 -15.67 3.99 -12.72
CA LEU A 82 -15.13 5.34 -12.92
C LEU A 82 -16.22 6.40 -13.13
N GLU A 83 -17.39 6.01 -13.65
CA GLU A 83 -18.52 6.91 -13.89
C GLU A 83 -19.05 7.57 -12.61
N ALA A 84 -18.89 6.92 -11.45
CA ALA A 84 -19.35 7.44 -10.18
C ALA A 84 -18.55 8.64 -9.65
N LEU A 85 -17.35 8.91 -10.18
CA LEU A 85 -16.55 10.09 -9.83
C LEU A 85 -17.25 11.40 -10.22
N SER A 86 -18.08 11.39 -11.27
CA SER A 86 -18.95 12.51 -11.68
C SER A 86 -19.95 12.94 -10.59
N ARG A 87 -20.28 12.06 -9.65
CA ARG A 87 -21.28 12.28 -8.58
C ARG A 87 -20.67 12.78 -7.27
N ALA A 88 -19.34 12.75 -7.14
CA ALA A 88 -18.64 13.01 -5.90
C ALA A 88 -18.08 14.45 -5.82
N GLY A 89 -18.27 15.10 -4.67
CA GLY A 89 -17.61 16.38 -4.37
C GLY A 89 -16.22 16.22 -3.77
N THR A 90 -15.86 15.01 -3.35
CA THR A 90 -14.50 14.62 -2.97
C THR A 90 -14.15 13.28 -3.63
N VAL A 91 -12.98 13.15 -4.26
CA VAL A 91 -12.47 11.87 -4.78
C VAL A 91 -11.16 11.54 -4.07
N VAL A 92 -11.12 10.42 -3.35
CA VAL A 92 -9.93 9.93 -2.66
C VAL A 92 -9.30 8.80 -3.47
N VAL A 93 -8.02 8.95 -3.77
CA VAL A 93 -7.15 7.90 -4.31
C VAL A 93 -6.23 7.43 -3.16
N PRO A 94 -6.41 6.20 -2.64
CA PRO A 94 -5.49 5.60 -1.67
C PRO A 94 -4.14 5.23 -2.29
N ALA A 95 -3.40 4.30 -1.67
CA ALA A 95 -2.14 3.84 -2.22
C ALA A 95 -2.29 3.14 -3.59
N TRP A 96 -1.44 3.53 -4.54
CA TRP A 96 -1.24 2.91 -5.84
C TRP A 96 -0.16 1.82 -5.79
N ARG A 97 -0.29 0.79 -6.64
CA ARG A 97 0.51 -0.45 -6.60
C ARG A 97 1.99 -0.31 -6.94
N SER A 98 2.40 0.74 -7.66
CA SER A 98 3.78 0.88 -8.13
C SER A 98 4.17 2.34 -8.39
N ILE A 99 5.32 2.76 -7.87
CA ILE A 99 5.89 4.09 -8.14
C ILE A 99 6.54 4.22 -9.53
N THR A 100 6.63 3.12 -10.30
CA THR A 100 7.24 3.08 -11.64
C THR A 100 6.24 2.83 -12.78
N GLN A 101 5.13 2.16 -12.52
CA GLN A 101 4.08 1.88 -13.52
C GLN A 101 3.05 3.03 -13.60
N PRO A 102 2.62 3.44 -14.80
CA PRO A 102 1.52 4.39 -14.96
C PRO A 102 0.18 3.76 -14.53
N PRO A 103 -0.74 4.53 -13.92
CA PRO A 103 -2.12 4.10 -13.70
C PRO A 103 -2.92 3.98 -15.01
N PRO A 104 -4.08 3.30 -15.02
CA PRO A 104 -4.93 3.19 -16.20
C PRO A 104 -5.37 4.56 -16.73
N ALA A 105 -5.19 4.82 -18.03
CA ALA A 105 -5.47 6.13 -18.64
C ALA A 105 -6.90 6.62 -18.36
N ALA A 106 -7.90 5.74 -18.52
CA ALA A 106 -9.30 6.05 -18.23
C ALA A 106 -9.54 6.54 -16.79
N ALA A 107 -8.77 6.04 -15.82
CA ALA A 107 -8.85 6.49 -14.43
C ALA A 107 -8.22 7.88 -14.23
N LEU A 108 -7.11 8.17 -14.92
CA LEU A 108 -6.51 9.51 -14.95
C LEU A 108 -7.48 10.53 -15.57
N ASP A 109 -8.13 10.17 -16.67
CA ASP A 109 -9.12 11.04 -17.34
C ASP A 109 -10.40 11.21 -16.54
N ALA A 110 -10.81 10.21 -15.75
CA ALA A 110 -11.92 10.34 -14.81
C ALA A 110 -11.58 11.27 -13.63
N LEU A 111 -10.33 11.24 -13.14
CA LEU A 111 -9.84 12.17 -12.11
C LEU A 111 -9.74 13.62 -12.63
N ARG A 112 -9.22 13.82 -13.86
CA ARG A 112 -9.18 15.13 -14.54
C ARG A 112 -10.57 15.76 -14.64
N ARG A 113 -11.51 15.06 -15.26
CA ARG A 113 -12.90 15.53 -15.42
C ARG A 113 -13.56 15.83 -14.08
N ALA A 114 -13.42 14.95 -13.09
CA ALA A 114 -13.97 15.22 -11.76
C ALA A 114 -13.41 16.51 -11.12
N HIS A 115 -12.11 16.80 -11.30
CA HIS A 115 -11.47 18.04 -10.83
C HIS A 115 -11.95 19.28 -11.59
N GLU A 116 -11.98 19.22 -12.93
CA GLU A 116 -12.50 20.26 -13.82
C GLU A 116 -13.96 20.63 -13.49
N GLU A 117 -14.77 19.62 -13.13
CA GLU A 117 -16.15 19.72 -12.67
C GLU A 117 -16.29 20.09 -11.17
N GLY A 118 -15.19 20.48 -10.50
CA GLY A 118 -15.17 21.07 -9.17
C GLY A 118 -15.06 20.09 -7.98
N ALA A 119 -14.74 18.81 -8.19
CA ALA A 119 -14.45 17.87 -7.11
C ALA A 119 -13.09 18.14 -6.46
N ARG A 120 -13.01 17.94 -5.15
CA ARG A 120 -11.75 17.97 -4.37
C ARG A 120 -11.04 16.63 -4.53
N ILE A 121 -9.82 16.59 -5.05
CA ILE A 121 -9.07 15.34 -5.27
C ILE A 121 -8.06 15.12 -4.13
N VAL A 122 -7.94 13.89 -3.64
CA VAL A 122 -7.15 13.57 -2.44
C VAL A 122 -6.25 12.36 -2.70
N GLY A 123 -4.93 12.51 -2.61
CA GLY A 123 -3.98 11.41 -2.75
C GLY A 123 -3.40 10.95 -1.41
N LEU A 124 -3.54 9.67 -1.06
CA LEU A 124 -2.93 9.10 0.16
C LEU A 124 -1.73 8.22 -0.20
N CYS A 125 -0.58 8.44 0.46
CA CYS A 125 0.63 7.65 0.22
C CYS A 125 1.05 7.73 -1.27
N THR A 126 1.29 6.58 -1.92
CA THR A 126 1.58 6.48 -3.36
C THR A 126 0.43 6.94 -4.26
N GLY A 127 -0.77 7.23 -3.73
CA GLY A 127 -1.84 7.89 -4.48
C GLY A 127 -1.42 9.23 -5.08
N ALA A 128 -0.45 9.93 -4.48
CA ALA A 128 0.18 11.12 -5.06
C ALA A 128 0.78 10.87 -6.47
N PHE A 129 1.28 9.66 -6.75
CA PHE A 129 1.79 9.30 -8.09
C PHE A 129 0.67 9.19 -9.13
N VAL A 130 -0.57 8.92 -8.72
CA VAL A 130 -1.75 8.89 -9.60
C VAL A 130 -2.20 10.31 -9.94
N LEU A 131 -2.26 11.18 -8.93
CA LEU A 131 -2.56 12.61 -9.13
C LEU A 131 -1.48 13.29 -9.99
N ALA A 132 -0.20 12.99 -9.78
CA ALA A 132 0.89 13.46 -10.62
C ALA A 132 0.79 12.91 -12.07
N ALA A 133 0.51 11.61 -12.25
CA ALA A 133 0.28 11.04 -13.59
C ALA A 133 -0.94 11.65 -14.31
N ALA A 134 -1.92 12.16 -13.56
CA ALA A 134 -3.06 12.90 -14.09
C ALA A 134 -2.73 14.38 -14.43
N GLY A 135 -1.57 14.90 -14.03
CA GLY A 135 -1.22 16.33 -14.13
C GLY A 135 -1.84 17.21 -13.04
N LEU A 136 -2.54 16.61 -12.06
CA LEU A 136 -3.30 17.32 -11.02
C LEU A 136 -2.41 17.95 -9.93
N LEU A 137 -1.09 17.78 -10.02
CA LEU A 137 -0.08 18.33 -9.11
C LEU A 137 0.95 19.25 -9.80
N ASP A 138 0.78 19.51 -11.11
CA ASP A 138 1.74 20.32 -11.87
C ASP A 138 1.76 21.77 -11.39
N GLY A 139 2.91 22.24 -10.92
CA GLY A 139 3.12 23.55 -10.30
C GLY A 139 2.68 23.64 -8.83
N ARG A 140 2.24 22.54 -8.20
CA ARG A 140 1.54 22.55 -6.90
C ARG A 140 2.38 21.96 -5.77
N PRO A 141 2.19 22.42 -4.52
CA PRO A 141 2.77 21.78 -3.34
C PRO A 141 2.12 20.40 -3.12
N ALA A 142 2.93 19.40 -2.81
CA ALA A 142 2.46 18.04 -2.54
C ALA A 142 3.36 17.29 -1.55
N THR A 143 2.84 16.23 -0.92
CA THR A 143 3.62 15.27 -0.13
C THR A 143 3.21 13.83 -0.47
N THR A 144 4.07 12.88 -0.11
CA THR A 144 3.82 11.44 -0.19
C THR A 144 4.60 10.74 0.93
N HIS A 145 4.62 9.41 0.99
CA HIS A 145 5.44 8.73 1.98
C HIS A 145 6.93 9.08 1.76
N TRP A 146 7.66 9.51 2.79
CA TRP A 146 9.01 10.10 2.68
C TRP A 146 9.96 9.28 1.80
N MET A 147 9.90 7.95 1.90
CA MET A 147 10.68 6.98 1.13
C MET A 147 10.50 7.12 -0.39
N TYR A 148 9.34 7.60 -0.84
CA TYR A 148 8.98 7.75 -2.25
C TYR A 148 8.98 9.22 -2.71
N ALA A 149 9.13 10.19 -1.80
CA ALA A 149 9.13 11.61 -2.15
C ALA A 149 10.27 12.00 -3.13
N PRO A 150 11.53 11.51 -2.99
CA PRO A 150 12.56 11.72 -3.99
C PRO A 150 12.21 11.12 -5.36
N THR A 151 11.53 9.97 -5.38
CA THR A 151 11.07 9.33 -6.64
C THR A 151 9.93 10.09 -7.28
N LEU A 152 9.01 10.67 -6.49
CA LEU A 152 7.93 11.52 -6.99
C LEU A 152 8.51 12.78 -7.66
N ALA A 153 9.41 13.49 -6.98
CA ALA A 153 10.06 14.69 -7.49
C ALA A 153 10.92 14.40 -8.74
N LYS A 154 11.71 13.32 -8.75
CA LYS A 154 12.52 12.90 -9.91
C LYS A 154 11.68 12.51 -11.12
N ARG A 155 10.45 11.99 -10.92
CA ARG A 155 9.57 11.53 -12.00
C ARG A 155 8.62 12.61 -12.52
N TYR A 156 8.22 13.55 -11.67
CA TYR A 156 7.33 14.66 -12.02
C TYR A 156 7.95 15.99 -11.53
N PRO A 157 8.95 16.55 -12.26
CA PRO A 157 9.72 17.72 -11.81
C PRO A 157 8.90 19.02 -11.69
N SER A 158 7.69 19.02 -12.23
CA SER A 158 6.67 20.06 -12.09
C SER A 158 6.04 20.11 -10.69
N VAL A 159 6.15 19.05 -9.88
CA VAL A 159 5.50 18.96 -8.57
C VAL A 159 6.42 19.49 -7.48
N HIS A 160 5.95 20.44 -6.68
CA HIS A 160 6.69 20.96 -5.53
C HIS A 160 6.55 19.99 -4.34
N VAL A 161 7.28 18.88 -4.39
CA VAL A 161 7.23 17.83 -3.36
C VAL A 161 7.93 18.28 -2.08
N ASP A 162 7.17 18.54 -1.02
CA ASP A 162 7.72 18.70 0.32
C ASP A 162 7.62 17.38 1.11
N PRO A 163 8.74 16.67 1.36
CA PRO A 163 8.74 15.44 2.13
C PRO A 163 8.50 15.69 3.63
N ARG A 164 8.48 16.93 4.12
CA ARG A 164 8.38 17.23 5.57
C ARG A 164 6.97 17.10 6.10
N GLU A 165 5.95 17.29 5.26
CA GLU A 165 4.58 17.41 5.74
C GLU A 165 3.87 16.06 5.92
N LEU A 166 2.99 16.01 6.94
CA LEU A 166 2.07 14.88 7.10
C LEU A 166 1.02 14.88 5.98
N PHE A 167 0.52 16.07 5.65
CA PHE A 167 -0.33 16.30 4.51
C PHE A 167 -0.18 17.74 4.03
N VAL A 168 -0.34 17.93 2.73
CA VAL A 168 -0.48 19.25 2.11
C VAL A 168 -1.95 19.42 1.73
N ASP A 169 -2.52 20.57 2.10
CA ASP A 169 -3.83 21.03 1.66
C ASP A 169 -3.64 22.24 0.75
N ASP A 170 -3.87 22.05 -0.55
CA ASP A 170 -3.82 23.10 -1.58
C ASP A 170 -5.26 23.44 -2.05
N GLY A 171 -6.23 23.31 -1.15
CA GLY A 171 -7.62 23.75 -1.29
C GLY A 171 -8.54 22.80 -2.07
N ASP A 172 -8.20 22.53 -3.34
CA ASP A 172 -8.97 21.61 -4.20
C ASP A 172 -8.22 20.31 -4.52
N VAL A 173 -6.91 20.26 -4.31
CA VAL A 173 -6.13 19.02 -4.29
C VAL A 173 -5.36 18.93 -2.98
N LEU A 174 -5.40 17.74 -2.36
CA LEU A 174 -4.75 17.46 -1.08
C LEU A 174 -3.94 16.17 -1.19
N THR A 175 -2.81 16.08 -0.52
CA THR A 175 -1.96 14.89 -0.54
C THR A 175 -1.44 14.56 0.85
N SER A 176 -1.19 13.28 1.16
CA SER A 176 -0.63 12.86 2.46
C SER A 176 0.49 11.85 2.37
N ALA A 177 1.31 11.90 3.42
CA ALA A 177 2.37 10.99 3.78
C ALA A 177 1.99 9.49 3.84
N GLY A 178 0.70 9.15 3.77
CA GLY A 178 0.23 7.76 3.85
C GLY A 178 0.21 7.19 5.26
N THR A 179 -0.16 5.91 5.36
CA THR A 179 -0.30 5.17 6.61
C THR A 179 -1.04 6.01 7.66
N ALA A 180 -0.47 6.29 8.85
CA ALA A 180 -1.15 7.08 9.88
C ALA A 180 -1.52 8.50 9.42
N ALA A 181 -0.73 9.12 8.53
CA ALA A 181 -1.01 10.46 8.01
C ALA A 181 -2.20 10.52 7.04
N GLY A 182 -2.60 9.39 6.47
CA GLY A 182 -3.87 9.30 5.76
C GLY A 182 -5.06 9.53 6.70
N ILE A 183 -4.96 9.08 7.96
CA ILE A 183 -5.98 9.34 8.98
C ILE A 183 -5.97 10.83 9.38
N ASP A 184 -4.78 11.42 9.56
CA ASP A 184 -4.64 12.86 9.86
C ASP A 184 -5.28 13.74 8.76
N LEU A 185 -5.04 13.44 7.48
CA LEU A 185 -5.66 14.17 6.36
C LEU A 185 -7.18 13.96 6.28
N CYS A 186 -7.67 12.73 6.47
CA CYS A 186 -9.11 12.49 6.48
C CYS A 186 -9.81 13.16 7.67
N LEU A 187 -9.16 13.25 8.85
CA LEU A 187 -9.64 14.04 9.99
C LEU A 187 -9.62 15.55 9.71
N HIS A 188 -8.61 16.04 8.98
CA HIS A 188 -8.55 17.42 8.53
C HIS A 188 -9.67 17.76 7.54
N ILE A 189 -9.97 16.87 6.59
CA ILE A 189 -11.12 17.00 5.68
C ILE A 189 -12.43 17.12 6.46
N VAL A 190 -12.68 16.22 7.44
CA VAL A 190 -13.87 16.30 8.30
C VAL A 190 -13.91 17.58 9.13
N ARG A 191 -12.74 18.10 9.56
CA ARG A 191 -12.64 19.38 10.27
C ARG A 191 -13.00 20.59 9.40
N THR A 192 -12.59 20.57 8.13
CA THR A 192 -12.87 21.63 7.15
C THR A 192 -14.32 21.59 6.65
N ASP A 193 -14.90 20.40 6.49
CA ASP A 193 -16.29 20.24 6.02
C ASP A 193 -17.33 20.41 7.15
N HIS A 194 -17.02 19.97 8.38
CA HIS A 194 -17.99 19.80 9.47
C HIS A 194 -17.53 20.36 10.83
N GLY A 195 -16.43 21.10 10.87
CA GLY A 195 -15.97 21.82 12.06
C GLY A 195 -15.18 20.97 13.07
N ALA A 196 -14.72 21.63 14.13
CA ALA A 196 -13.76 21.05 15.07
C ALA A 196 -14.33 19.90 15.91
N ASP A 197 -15.62 19.96 16.26
CA ASP A 197 -16.26 19.00 17.16
C ASP A 197 -16.56 17.67 16.48
N ALA A 198 -17.04 17.69 15.22
CA ALA A 198 -17.22 16.49 14.41
C ALA A 198 -15.90 15.74 14.20
N ALA A 199 -14.83 16.47 13.85
CA ALA A 199 -13.49 15.89 13.74
C ALA A 199 -12.95 15.36 15.09
N GLY A 200 -13.25 16.05 16.19
CA GLY A 200 -12.90 15.59 17.54
C GLY A 200 -13.64 14.33 17.97
N ALA A 201 -14.93 14.22 17.65
CA ALA A 201 -15.74 13.03 17.91
C ALA A 201 -15.28 11.83 17.08
N LEU A 202 -14.98 12.04 15.80
CA LEU A 202 -14.41 11.02 14.92
C LEU A 202 -13.04 10.54 15.42
N ALA A 203 -12.14 11.46 15.78
CA ALA A 203 -10.82 11.11 16.33
C ALA A 203 -10.92 10.26 17.61
N ARG A 204 -11.84 10.61 18.53
CA ARG A 204 -12.16 9.80 19.72
C ARG A 204 -12.65 8.40 19.35
N ARG A 205 -13.56 8.27 18.38
CA ARG A 205 -14.07 6.96 17.88
C ARG A 205 -13.04 6.14 17.10
N LEU A 206 -11.96 6.77 16.61
CA LEU A 206 -10.82 6.10 15.95
C LEU A 206 -9.63 5.84 16.90
N VAL A 207 -9.71 6.30 18.16
CA VAL A 207 -8.65 6.18 19.18
C VAL A 207 -7.32 6.82 18.73
N VAL A 208 -7.41 7.98 18.07
CA VAL A 208 -6.26 8.77 17.59
C VAL A 208 -6.30 10.20 18.15
N PRO A 209 -5.15 10.90 18.27
CA PRO A 209 -5.14 12.30 18.67
C PRO A 209 -5.91 13.16 17.65
N PRO A 210 -6.72 14.16 18.08
CA PRO A 210 -7.53 14.97 17.17
C PRO A 210 -6.73 15.92 16.26
N ARG A 211 -5.45 16.14 16.60
CA ARG A 211 -4.38 16.67 15.75
C ARG A 211 -3.08 15.99 16.19
N ARG A 212 -2.34 15.38 15.26
CA ARG A 212 -0.96 14.94 15.51
C ARG A 212 0.01 16.09 15.26
N SER A 213 1.00 16.26 16.13
CA SER A 213 1.99 17.34 16.04
C SER A 213 3.35 16.84 15.55
N GLY A 214 3.96 17.62 14.66
CA GLY A 214 5.22 17.30 13.98
C GLY A 214 5.03 16.57 12.66
N GLY A 215 5.77 17.01 11.63
CA GLY A 215 5.75 16.44 10.29
C GLY A 215 6.40 15.06 10.15
N GLN A 216 6.60 14.63 8.91
CA GLN A 216 7.57 13.59 8.56
C GLN A 216 9.01 14.00 8.92
N GLU A 217 9.27 15.27 9.28
CA GLU A 217 10.56 15.81 9.73
C GLU A 217 11.37 14.96 10.72
N ARG A 218 10.72 14.13 11.55
CA ARG A 218 11.43 13.24 12.50
C ARG A 218 12.01 11.97 11.85
N TYR A 219 11.62 11.69 10.61
CA TYR A 219 12.13 10.64 9.73
C TYR A 219 13.03 11.19 8.62
N LEU A 220 13.11 12.52 8.49
CA LEU A 220 13.99 13.21 7.55
C LEU A 220 15.26 13.65 8.26
N ASP A 221 16.39 13.16 7.77
CA ASP A 221 17.69 13.51 8.32
C ASP A 221 18.04 14.96 7.93
N ARG A 222 17.82 15.93 8.84
CA ARG A 222 18.17 17.36 8.69
C ARG A 222 19.70 17.62 8.66
N SER A 223 20.50 16.64 8.21
CA SER A 223 21.97 16.67 8.18
C SER A 223 22.54 16.51 6.75
N LEU A 224 21.74 16.80 5.72
CA LEU A 224 22.06 16.57 4.31
C LEU A 224 22.29 17.90 3.56
N PRO A 225 23.48 18.13 2.96
CA PRO A 225 23.67 19.16 1.95
C PRO A 225 22.84 18.86 0.68
N GLU A 226 22.42 19.89 -0.05
CA GLU A 226 21.48 19.80 -1.18
C GLU A 226 22.08 19.26 -2.51
N GLU A 227 23.26 18.66 -2.49
CA GLU A 227 23.98 18.29 -3.71
C GLU A 227 23.51 16.97 -4.34
N ILE A 228 22.65 17.12 -5.34
CA ILE A 228 22.59 16.34 -6.60
C ILE A 228 22.23 14.85 -6.48
N GLY A 229 21.00 14.55 -6.87
CA GLY A 229 20.62 13.25 -7.46
C GLY A 229 20.12 12.20 -6.47
N ALA A 230 19.29 11.28 -7.00
CA ALA A 230 18.59 10.22 -6.27
C ALA A 230 19.45 9.55 -5.17
N ASP A 231 18.96 9.58 -3.92
CA ASP A 231 19.72 9.17 -2.75
C ASP A 231 20.38 7.78 -2.94
N PRO A 232 21.72 7.70 -3.06
CA PRO A 232 22.42 6.43 -3.30
C PRO A 232 22.14 5.38 -2.23
N LEU A 233 21.80 5.82 -1.02
CA LEU A 233 21.40 4.93 0.07
C LEU A 233 20.07 4.22 -0.18
N ALA A 234 19.10 4.90 -0.81
CA ALA A 234 17.80 4.32 -1.16
C ALA A 234 17.94 3.33 -2.33
N GLU A 235 18.75 3.65 -3.35
CA GLU A 235 19.05 2.74 -4.45
C GLU A 235 19.80 1.49 -3.96
N VAL A 236 20.71 1.63 -3.00
CA VAL A 236 21.40 0.50 -2.34
C VAL A 236 20.46 -0.34 -1.46
N VAL A 237 19.49 0.27 -0.76
CA VAL A 237 18.47 -0.46 -0.01
C VAL A 237 17.57 -1.28 -0.94
N ALA A 238 17.14 -0.71 -2.07
CA ALA A 238 16.35 -1.43 -3.08
C ALA A 238 17.13 -2.61 -3.66
N TRP A 239 18.37 -2.37 -4.12
CA TRP A 239 19.26 -3.43 -4.63
C TRP A 239 19.47 -4.55 -3.59
N ALA A 240 19.71 -4.20 -2.33
CA ALA A 240 19.94 -5.18 -1.27
C ALA A 240 18.70 -6.06 -0.98
N LEU A 241 17.47 -5.60 -1.24
CA LEU A 241 16.24 -6.40 -1.11
C LEU A 241 16.09 -7.42 -2.24
N GLU A 242 16.50 -7.07 -3.46
CA GLU A 242 16.51 -7.98 -4.61
C GLU A 242 17.61 -9.05 -4.46
N HIS A 243 18.77 -8.65 -3.94
CA HIS A 243 19.98 -9.49 -3.89
C HIS A 243 20.18 -10.19 -2.52
N LEU A 244 19.14 -10.27 -1.66
CA LEU A 244 19.22 -10.90 -0.31
C LEU A 244 19.79 -12.32 -0.29
N HIS A 245 19.67 -13.03 -1.43
CA HIS A 245 20.17 -14.39 -1.65
C HIS A 245 21.71 -14.47 -1.79
N GLU A 246 22.37 -13.37 -2.15
CA GLU A 246 23.83 -13.28 -2.30
C GLU A 246 24.55 -13.09 -0.96
N GLN A 247 25.88 -13.26 -0.96
CA GLN A 247 26.75 -13.04 0.20
C GLN A 247 27.60 -11.77 0.09
N PHE A 248 26.97 -10.60 0.24
CA PHE A 248 27.67 -9.35 0.48
C PHE A 248 27.71 -8.97 1.98
N ASP A 249 28.66 -8.12 2.33
CA ASP A 249 28.83 -7.48 3.64
C ASP A 249 28.38 -6.00 3.62
N VAL A 250 28.67 -5.27 4.69
CA VAL A 250 28.24 -3.88 4.84
C VAL A 250 29.19 -2.90 4.14
N GLU A 251 30.48 -3.25 4.06
CA GLU A 251 31.50 -2.61 3.23
C GLU A 251 31.07 -2.56 1.76
N THR A 252 30.56 -3.67 1.22
CA THR A 252 30.03 -3.77 -0.15
C THR A 252 28.88 -2.79 -0.39
N LEU A 253 27.93 -2.69 0.55
CA LEU A 253 26.82 -1.74 0.46
C LEU A 253 27.28 -0.29 0.61
N ALA A 254 28.25 -0.01 1.48
CA ALA A 254 28.85 1.31 1.64
C ALA A 254 29.55 1.77 0.37
N ALA A 255 30.35 0.89 -0.25
CA ALA A 255 31.00 1.15 -1.53
C ALA A 255 29.99 1.40 -2.66
N ARG A 256 28.91 0.60 -2.74
CA ARG A 256 27.82 0.78 -3.72
C ARG A 256 27.06 2.10 -3.53
N ALA A 257 27.03 2.65 -2.32
CA ALA A 257 26.46 3.96 -2.02
C ALA A 257 27.46 5.13 -2.22
N TYR A 258 28.69 4.84 -2.66
CA TYR A 258 29.82 5.78 -2.71
C TYR A 258 30.15 6.44 -1.35
N MET A 259 29.97 5.69 -0.25
CA MET A 259 30.16 6.17 1.12
C MET A 259 31.25 5.39 1.86
N SER A 260 31.96 6.07 2.77
CA SER A 260 32.78 5.38 3.77
C SER A 260 31.89 4.56 4.72
N ARG A 261 32.40 3.42 5.19
CA ARG A 261 31.70 2.52 6.11
C ARG A 261 31.09 3.23 7.33
N ARG A 262 31.80 4.21 7.90
CA ARG A 262 31.33 5.04 9.03
C ARG A 262 30.15 5.94 8.65
N THR A 263 30.18 6.57 7.48
CA THR A 263 29.08 7.41 6.99
C THR A 263 27.86 6.55 6.65
N PHE A 264 28.09 5.40 6.00
CA PHE A 264 27.05 4.44 5.66
C PHE A 264 26.34 3.88 6.90
N ASP A 265 27.07 3.32 7.88
CA ASP A 265 26.47 2.78 9.11
C ASP A 265 25.66 3.82 9.89
N ARG A 266 26.03 5.11 9.80
CA ARG A 266 25.26 6.21 10.39
C ARG A 266 23.99 6.50 9.60
N ARG A 267 24.10 6.83 8.30
CA ARG A 267 22.93 7.19 7.47
C ARG A 267 21.95 6.04 7.33
N PHE A 268 22.43 4.81 7.17
CA PHE A 268 21.58 3.61 7.08
C PHE A 268 20.80 3.35 8.38
N ARG A 269 21.40 3.60 9.56
CA ARG A 269 20.69 3.49 10.85
C ARG A 269 19.67 4.61 11.03
N SER A 270 19.95 5.82 10.51
CA SER A 270 18.98 6.92 10.40
C SER A 270 17.77 6.47 9.56
N LEU A 271 18.02 5.96 8.35
CA LEU A 271 17.02 5.55 7.36
C LEU A 271 16.16 4.34 7.78
N THR A 272 16.77 3.34 8.42
CA THR A 272 16.14 2.02 8.66
C THR A 272 15.92 1.68 10.14
N GLY A 273 16.20 2.64 11.03
CA GLY A 273 16.12 2.48 12.49
C GLY A 273 17.10 1.45 13.09
N SER A 274 17.95 0.82 12.28
CA SER A 274 18.76 -0.34 12.69
C SER A 274 20.13 -0.39 11.99
N ALA A 275 21.10 -1.10 12.59
CA ALA A 275 22.42 -1.26 11.96
C ALA A 275 22.31 -2.13 10.69
N PRO A 276 23.03 -1.82 9.59
CA PRO A 276 22.86 -2.51 8.30
C PRO A 276 22.87 -4.03 8.38
N LEU A 277 23.80 -4.60 9.15
CA LEU A 277 23.89 -6.05 9.34
C LEU A 277 22.64 -6.65 10.01
N GLN A 278 22.07 -5.98 11.02
CA GLN A 278 20.83 -6.47 11.66
C GLN A 278 19.61 -6.27 10.76
N TRP A 279 19.56 -5.20 9.97
CA TRP A 279 18.53 -5.02 8.95
C TRP A 279 18.58 -6.15 7.90
N LEU A 280 19.75 -6.42 7.31
CA LEU A 280 19.95 -7.50 6.35
C LEU A 280 19.54 -8.87 6.91
N ILE A 281 19.96 -9.16 8.14
CA ILE A 281 19.55 -10.37 8.87
C ILE A 281 18.02 -10.47 8.95
N THR A 282 17.34 -9.37 9.27
CA THR A 282 15.88 -9.33 9.38
C THR A 282 15.20 -9.53 8.03
N GLN A 283 15.66 -8.87 6.97
CA GLN A 283 15.11 -9.08 5.62
C GLN A 283 15.32 -10.52 5.13
N ARG A 284 16.50 -11.11 5.40
CA ARG A 284 16.79 -12.52 5.09
C ARG A 284 15.92 -13.49 5.93
N VAL A 285 15.61 -13.19 7.20
CA VAL A 285 14.64 -13.98 7.99
C VAL A 285 13.22 -13.88 7.43
N LEU A 286 12.77 -12.69 7.03
CA LEU A 286 11.44 -12.50 6.43
C LEU A 286 11.32 -13.23 5.08
N GLN A 287 12.37 -13.22 4.25
CA GLN A 287 12.39 -13.99 3.02
C GLN A 287 12.46 -15.51 3.28
N ALA A 288 13.19 -15.94 4.32
CA ALA A 288 13.19 -17.35 4.73
C ALA A 288 11.82 -17.79 5.25
N GLN A 289 11.11 -16.94 6.01
CA GLN A 289 9.73 -17.17 6.42
C GLN A 289 8.83 -17.37 5.19
N ARG A 290 8.88 -16.45 4.23
CA ARG A 290 8.13 -16.55 2.96
C ARG A 290 8.38 -17.88 2.26
N LEU A 291 9.64 -18.31 2.10
CA LEU A 291 9.96 -19.59 1.47
C LEU A 291 9.48 -20.81 2.28
N LEU A 292 9.49 -20.76 3.61
CA LEU A 292 8.96 -21.83 4.47
C LEU A 292 7.45 -22.01 4.31
N GLU A 293 6.73 -20.91 4.05
CA GLU A 293 5.29 -20.84 3.80
C GLU A 293 4.88 -21.24 2.38
N THR A 294 5.63 -20.78 1.36
CA THR A 294 5.24 -20.90 -0.07
C THR A 294 5.94 -22.03 -0.83
N SER A 295 6.83 -22.81 -0.20
CA SER A 295 7.58 -23.87 -0.88
C SER A 295 7.90 -25.07 0.02
N ASP A 296 8.30 -26.18 -0.61
CA ASP A 296 8.75 -27.40 0.04
C ASP A 296 10.27 -27.51 0.25
N TYR A 297 11.07 -26.55 -0.24
CA TYR A 297 12.53 -26.53 -0.06
C TYR A 297 12.94 -26.85 1.38
N SER A 298 13.98 -27.67 1.57
CA SER A 298 14.52 -27.98 2.89
C SER A 298 14.93 -26.70 3.65
N VAL A 299 15.00 -26.76 4.98
CA VAL A 299 15.45 -25.62 5.80
C VAL A 299 16.85 -25.14 5.39
N ASP A 300 17.64 -26.05 4.83
CA ASP A 300 19.05 -25.82 4.51
C ASP A 300 19.19 -25.20 3.10
N GLU A 301 18.35 -25.60 2.14
CA GLU A 301 18.14 -24.85 0.89
C GLU A 301 17.57 -23.45 1.13
N VAL A 302 16.60 -23.30 2.05
CA VAL A 302 16.04 -21.99 2.41
C VAL A 302 17.13 -21.08 3.00
N ALA A 303 18.07 -21.62 3.78
CA ALA A 303 19.20 -20.85 4.27
C ALA A 303 20.09 -20.32 3.13
N GLY A 304 20.42 -21.17 2.15
CA GLY A 304 21.18 -20.78 0.96
C GLY A 304 20.44 -19.75 0.10
N ARG A 305 19.16 -20.00 -0.23
CA ARG A 305 18.29 -19.10 -1.01
C ARG A 305 18.00 -17.75 -0.32
N CYS A 306 18.36 -17.60 0.95
CA CYS A 306 18.27 -16.35 1.72
C CYS A 306 19.63 -15.82 2.18
N GLY A 307 20.74 -16.21 1.53
CA GLY A 307 22.06 -15.61 1.77
C GLY A 307 22.65 -15.85 3.16
N PHE A 308 22.20 -16.89 3.89
CA PHE A 308 22.81 -17.28 5.15
C PHE A 308 24.01 -18.20 4.91
N ARG A 309 25.15 -17.87 5.52
CA ARG A 309 26.39 -18.67 5.48
C ARG A 309 26.25 -20.11 5.97
N SER A 310 25.21 -20.43 6.75
CA SER A 310 24.86 -21.81 7.10
C SER A 310 23.40 -21.94 7.54
N PRO A 311 22.81 -23.16 7.51
CA PRO A 311 21.50 -23.40 8.09
C PRO A 311 21.45 -23.20 9.60
N VAL A 312 22.58 -23.37 10.29
CA VAL A 312 22.72 -23.08 11.73
C VAL A 312 22.55 -21.58 11.99
N ALA A 313 23.14 -20.72 11.15
CA ALA A 313 22.94 -19.27 11.24
C ALA A 313 21.47 -18.89 11.04
N LEU A 314 20.81 -19.40 9.98
CA LEU A 314 19.36 -19.21 9.78
C LEU A 314 18.57 -19.61 11.04
N ARG A 315 18.76 -20.83 11.55
CA ARG A 315 18.05 -21.34 12.73
C ARG A 315 18.25 -20.45 13.97
N GLY A 316 19.45 -19.93 14.18
CA GLY A 316 19.77 -19.01 15.29
C GLY A 316 19.12 -17.62 15.15
N HIS A 317 19.10 -17.05 13.95
CA HIS A 317 18.46 -15.76 13.68
C HIS A 317 16.94 -15.85 13.69
N PHE A 318 16.38 -16.86 13.02
CA PHE A 318 14.93 -17.11 12.94
C PHE A 318 14.33 -17.35 14.33
N ARG A 319 14.97 -18.18 15.19
CA ARG A 319 14.49 -18.38 16.58
C ARG A 319 14.54 -17.12 17.42
N ARG A 320 15.51 -16.22 17.20
CA ARG A 320 15.62 -14.95 17.94
C ARG A 320 14.54 -13.94 17.53
N GLN A 321 14.07 -13.97 16.28
CA GLN A 321 13.09 -13.00 15.77
C GLN A 321 11.64 -13.51 15.78
N LEU A 322 11.43 -14.82 15.59
CA LEU A 322 10.11 -15.44 15.43
C LEU A 322 9.82 -16.53 16.50
N GLY A 323 10.59 -16.57 17.58
CA GLY A 323 10.39 -17.41 18.76
C GLY A 323 10.49 -18.93 18.56
N SER A 324 10.68 -19.39 17.33
CA SER A 324 10.51 -20.79 16.90
C SER A 324 11.60 -21.20 15.91
N SER A 325 11.81 -22.51 15.69
CA SER A 325 12.74 -22.97 14.65
C SER A 325 12.06 -22.94 13.26
N PRO A 326 12.80 -22.77 12.15
CA PRO A 326 12.26 -22.84 10.79
C PRO A 326 11.35 -24.06 10.53
N ALA A 327 11.74 -25.24 11.04
CA ALA A 327 10.98 -26.46 10.89
C ALA A 327 9.68 -26.46 11.73
N ALA A 328 9.75 -26.02 12.98
CA ALA A 328 8.56 -25.90 13.84
C ALA A 328 7.59 -24.84 13.32
N TYR A 329 8.12 -23.74 12.78
CA TYR A 329 7.34 -22.69 12.11
C TYR A 329 6.58 -23.24 10.91
N ARG A 330 7.26 -23.93 9.98
CA ARG A 330 6.63 -24.58 8.83
C ARG A 330 5.56 -25.60 9.26
N ALA A 331 5.84 -26.42 10.28
CA ALA A 331 4.87 -27.40 10.78
C ALA A 331 3.61 -26.73 11.34
N ALA A 332 3.76 -25.69 12.17
CA ALA A 332 2.65 -24.91 12.70
C ALA A 332 1.87 -24.15 11.62
N TYR A 333 2.55 -23.64 10.58
CA TYR A 333 1.91 -23.01 9.43
C TYR A 333 1.10 -24.01 8.59
N ARG A 334 1.67 -25.19 8.28
CA ARG A 334 0.96 -26.25 7.54
C ARG A 334 -0.26 -26.77 8.31
N ALA A 335 -0.14 -26.96 9.62
CA ALA A 335 -1.26 -27.35 10.49
C ALA A 335 -2.38 -26.30 10.60
N ARG A 336 -2.12 -25.03 10.23
CA ARG A 336 -3.12 -23.94 10.22
C ARG A 336 -3.77 -23.73 8.84
N ARG A 337 -3.27 -24.36 7.78
CA ARG A 337 -3.90 -24.31 6.46
C ARG A 337 -4.98 -25.41 6.40
N PRO A 338 -6.26 -25.08 6.19
CA PRO A 338 -7.26 -26.10 5.88
C PRO A 338 -6.87 -26.82 4.59
N GLN A 339 -7.05 -28.14 4.55
CA GLN A 339 -6.66 -28.99 3.41
C GLN A 339 -7.65 -28.85 2.25
N SER A 340 -7.52 -27.77 1.47
CA SER A 340 -8.17 -27.66 0.17
C SER A 340 -7.46 -28.57 -0.84
N GLY A 341 -8.05 -29.72 -1.15
CA GLY A 341 -7.62 -30.59 -2.25
C GLY A 341 -6.47 -31.54 -1.95
N ALA A 342 -6.77 -32.61 -1.20
CA ALA A 342 -6.00 -33.84 -1.23
C ALA A 342 -6.93 -34.99 -1.66
N ASP A 343 -7.39 -34.95 -2.91
CA ASP A 343 -8.12 -36.07 -3.51
C ASP A 343 -7.14 -37.21 -3.72
N GLY A 344 -7.24 -38.23 -2.86
CA GLY A 344 -6.11 -39.10 -2.51
C GLY A 344 -6.58 -40.35 -1.78
N ARG A 345 -7.61 -41.00 -2.36
CA ARG A 345 -8.17 -42.27 -1.92
C ARG A 345 -7.03 -43.30 -1.71
N PRO A 346 -6.73 -43.75 -0.47
CA PRO A 346 -5.67 -44.72 -0.27
C PRO A 346 -6.06 -46.05 -0.91
N GLU A 347 -5.19 -46.58 -1.77
CA GLU A 347 -5.37 -47.90 -2.34
C GLU A 347 -5.29 -48.98 -1.25
N ARG A 348 -6.09 -50.03 -1.42
CA ARG A 348 -6.38 -51.02 -0.39
C ARG A 348 -5.35 -52.14 -0.41
N SER A 349 -4.10 -51.82 -0.05
CA SER A 349 -3.02 -52.79 -0.03
C SER A 349 -3.33 -53.97 0.89
N GLU A 350 -2.95 -55.15 0.42
CA GLU A 350 -3.40 -56.46 0.86
C GLU A 350 -3.04 -56.78 2.32
N ARG A 351 -3.86 -57.64 2.95
CA ARG A 351 -3.57 -58.22 4.27
C ARG A 351 -2.71 -59.47 4.13
N PRO A 352 -1.60 -59.60 4.87
CA PRO A 352 -1.12 -60.90 5.36
C PRO A 352 -2.07 -61.43 6.45
N GLU A 353 -2.06 -62.75 6.68
CA GLU A 353 -2.99 -63.40 7.61
C GLU A 353 -2.50 -63.47 9.08
N ARG A 354 -3.39 -63.97 9.94
CA ARG A 354 -3.27 -64.10 11.40
C ARG A 354 -1.90 -64.61 11.91
N GLY A 355 -1.33 -63.87 12.85
CA GLY A 355 -0.58 -64.45 13.97
C GLY A 355 -1.45 -64.43 15.23
N ASP A 356 -1.64 -65.58 15.90
CA ASP A 356 -2.52 -65.68 17.07
C ASP A 356 -1.82 -65.40 18.40
N ARG A 357 -2.44 -64.54 19.21
CA ARG A 357 -2.41 -64.52 20.68
C ARG A 357 -3.36 -63.44 21.18
N GLY A 358 -4.37 -63.84 21.94
CA GLY A 358 -5.34 -62.92 22.54
C GLY A 358 -5.00 -62.57 23.98
N GLU A 359 -5.34 -61.34 24.37
CA GLU A 359 -5.55 -60.96 25.76
C GLU A 359 -6.86 -60.18 25.84
N ARG A 360 -7.67 -60.47 26.88
CA ARG A 360 -8.92 -59.74 27.14
C ARG A 360 -8.60 -58.52 28.00
N PHE A 361 -9.12 -57.36 27.60
CA PHE A 361 -9.33 -56.24 28.51
C PHE A 361 -10.81 -55.84 28.42
N ASP A 362 -11.48 -55.86 29.57
CA ASP A 362 -12.91 -55.57 29.66
C ASP A 362 -13.22 -54.09 29.47
N ARG A 363 -14.42 -53.81 28.97
CA ARG A 363 -14.99 -52.46 28.99
C ARG A 363 -15.37 -52.08 30.43
N PRO A 364 -15.06 -50.87 30.91
CA PRO A 364 -15.76 -50.32 32.06
C PRO A 364 -17.21 -49.98 31.67
N GLU A 365 -18.15 -50.34 32.54
CA GLU A 365 -19.55 -49.93 32.49
C GLU A 365 -19.71 -48.40 32.63
N PRO A 366 -20.79 -47.80 32.09
CA PRO A 366 -21.06 -46.37 32.25
C PRO A 366 -21.51 -46.04 33.69
N VAL A 367 -20.82 -45.11 34.34
CA VAL A 367 -21.16 -44.66 35.71
C VAL A 367 -22.33 -43.66 35.67
N GLU A 368 -23.42 -43.97 36.38
CA GLU A 368 -24.52 -43.03 36.59
C GLU A 368 -24.11 -41.84 37.48
N PRO A 369 -24.46 -40.59 37.13
CA PRO A 369 -24.16 -39.42 37.94
C PRO A 369 -25.11 -39.33 39.15
N ARG A 370 -24.54 -39.23 40.35
CA ARG A 370 -25.31 -38.89 41.56
C ARG A 370 -25.78 -37.43 41.52
N PRO A 371 -26.95 -37.09 42.08
CA PRO A 371 -27.46 -35.71 42.09
C PRO A 371 -26.63 -34.83 43.03
N GLY A 372 -26.21 -33.65 42.56
CA GLY A 372 -25.44 -32.70 43.38
C GLY A 372 -25.10 -31.36 42.70
N ASP A 373 -24.46 -31.40 41.53
CA ASP A 373 -23.89 -30.20 40.89
C ASP A 373 -24.69 -29.62 39.71
N PRO A 374 -24.81 -28.28 39.58
CA PRO A 374 -25.56 -27.63 38.50
C PRO A 374 -24.76 -27.52 37.19
N SER A 375 -25.32 -27.98 36.08
CA SER A 375 -24.65 -27.93 34.77
C SER A 375 -24.69 -26.55 34.10
N LEU A 376 -23.70 -26.29 33.23
CA LEU A 376 -23.59 -25.06 32.41
C LEU A 376 -24.81 -24.74 31.52
N ALA A 377 -25.75 -25.68 31.34
CA ALA A 377 -26.98 -25.45 30.56
C ALA A 377 -27.87 -24.35 31.17
N ALA A 378 -27.82 -24.13 32.49
CA ALA A 378 -28.65 -23.14 33.17
C ALA A 378 -28.34 -21.69 32.77
N MET A 379 -27.06 -21.34 32.57
CA MET A 379 -26.64 -19.95 32.33
C MET A 379 -26.98 -19.42 30.93
N ARG A 380 -27.37 -20.28 29.97
CA ARG A 380 -27.65 -19.87 28.58
C ARG A 380 -29.09 -19.44 28.30
N ARG A 381 -30.01 -19.49 29.28
CA ARG A 381 -31.42 -19.07 29.10
C ARG A 381 -31.75 -17.63 29.54
N ALA A 382 -30.79 -16.88 30.08
CA ALA A 382 -31.03 -15.56 30.68
C ALA A 382 -30.79 -14.34 29.75
N ALA A 383 -30.49 -14.54 28.45
CA ALA A 383 -29.95 -13.49 27.57
C ALA A 383 -30.71 -13.26 26.24
N MET A 384 -31.96 -13.74 26.11
CA MET A 384 -32.79 -13.59 24.90
C MET A 384 -34.28 -13.41 25.26
N ALA A 385 -34.68 -12.24 25.78
CA ALA A 385 -36.05 -12.02 26.25
C ALA A 385 -36.56 -10.55 26.24
N THR A 386 -36.15 -9.70 25.29
CA THR A 386 -36.78 -8.41 24.93
C THR A 386 -36.13 -7.87 23.64
N THR A 387 -36.83 -7.29 22.66
CA THR A 387 -38.28 -7.11 22.44
C THR A 387 -38.54 -7.19 20.93
N ALA A 388 -39.68 -7.73 20.47
CA ALA A 388 -40.00 -7.83 19.04
C ALA A 388 -41.42 -7.33 18.73
N HIS A 389 -41.51 -6.28 17.90
CA HIS A 389 -42.73 -5.80 17.21
C HIS A 389 -42.30 -4.89 16.02
N ALA A 390 -43.00 -4.79 14.88
CA ALA A 390 -43.78 -5.77 14.12
C ALA A 390 -44.21 -5.12 12.78
N VAL A 391 -43.85 -5.68 11.63
CA VAL A 391 -44.54 -5.45 10.34
C VAL A 391 -44.54 -6.76 9.53
N THR A 392 -45.67 -7.08 8.90
CA THR A 392 -45.92 -8.31 8.15
C THR A 392 -45.90 -8.08 6.63
N GLY A 393 -45.53 -9.11 5.85
CA GLY A 393 -45.59 -9.11 4.38
C GLY A 393 -45.06 -10.43 3.80
N ALA A 394 -45.82 -11.06 2.90
CA ALA A 394 -45.57 -12.42 2.41
C ALA A 394 -44.89 -12.46 1.01
N PRO A 395 -44.28 -13.59 0.58
CA PRO A 395 -43.35 -13.61 -0.56
C PRO A 395 -43.91 -14.14 -1.89
N LEU A 396 -43.27 -13.71 -2.98
CA LEU A 396 -43.26 -14.28 -4.34
C LEU A 396 -41.83 -14.04 -4.91
N GLY A 397 -41.23 -14.82 -5.81
CA GLY A 397 -41.58 -16.10 -6.46
C GLY A 397 -40.54 -16.40 -7.57
N ALA A 398 -40.21 -17.66 -7.84
CA ALA A 398 -39.19 -18.09 -8.82
C ALA A 398 -39.43 -19.56 -9.27
N PRO A 399 -38.74 -20.13 -10.30
CA PRO A 399 -37.83 -19.55 -11.30
C PRO A 399 -38.61 -19.31 -12.64
N PRO A 400 -38.31 -19.79 -13.90
CA PRO A 400 -37.22 -20.59 -14.52
C PRO A 400 -36.33 -19.79 -15.54
N PRO A 401 -35.27 -20.39 -16.13
CA PRO A 401 -34.40 -19.73 -17.13
C PRO A 401 -34.60 -20.22 -18.59
N HIS A 402 -34.13 -19.42 -19.56
CA HIS A 402 -33.81 -19.87 -20.93
C HIS A 402 -32.53 -19.18 -21.44
N GLY A 403 -31.77 -19.87 -22.28
CA GLY A 403 -30.57 -19.35 -22.96
C GLY A 403 -30.76 -19.22 -24.47
N GLY A 404 -29.76 -18.68 -25.16
CA GLY A 404 -29.77 -18.57 -26.62
C GLY A 404 -28.38 -18.23 -27.17
N HIS A 405 -27.90 -19.01 -28.16
CA HIS A 405 -26.70 -18.68 -28.91
C HIS A 405 -27.00 -17.60 -29.96
N SER A 406 -26.00 -16.79 -30.30
CA SER A 406 -25.74 -16.45 -31.70
C SER A 406 -24.25 -16.20 -31.93
N ARG A 407 -23.73 -16.85 -32.99
CA ARG A 407 -22.44 -16.51 -33.59
C ARG A 407 -22.69 -15.48 -34.68
N HIS A 408 -21.81 -14.51 -34.85
CA HIS A 408 -21.66 -13.84 -36.15
C HIS A 408 -20.18 -13.67 -36.50
N THR A 409 -19.81 -14.31 -37.61
CA THR A 409 -18.50 -14.24 -38.25
C THR A 409 -18.55 -13.18 -39.35
N GLY A 410 -17.52 -12.33 -39.44
CA GLY A 410 -17.37 -11.36 -40.53
C GLY A 410 -15.90 -11.23 -40.95
N HIS A 411 -15.53 -11.87 -42.05
CA HIS A 411 -14.18 -11.81 -42.65
C HIS A 411 -14.16 -10.84 -43.84
N ILE A 412 -13.30 -9.82 -43.79
CA ILE A 412 -12.61 -9.19 -44.93
C ILE A 412 -11.21 -8.80 -44.38
N VAL A 413 -10.02 -9.22 -44.83
CA VAL A 413 -9.42 -9.67 -46.12
C VAL A 413 -8.61 -8.57 -46.82
N HIS A 414 -7.28 -8.58 -46.59
CA HIS A 414 -6.17 -8.08 -47.45
C HIS A 414 -6.13 -6.56 -47.80
N ASP A 415 -5.02 -5.94 -48.23
CA ASP A 415 -3.65 -6.41 -48.63
C ASP A 415 -2.56 -5.35 -48.23
N PRO A 416 -1.23 -5.55 -48.45
CA PRO A 416 -0.15 -4.81 -47.77
C PRO A 416 0.81 -3.98 -48.68
N GLY A 417 1.87 -3.42 -48.07
CA GLY A 417 3.07 -2.89 -48.73
C GLY A 417 3.35 -1.40 -48.46
N SER A 418 4.57 -0.86 -48.64
CA SER A 418 5.89 -1.46 -48.92
C SER A 418 7.03 -0.44 -48.75
N ALA A 419 8.24 -0.89 -48.40
CA ALA A 419 9.52 -0.15 -48.44
C ALA A 419 9.63 1.12 -47.55
N GLY A 420 10.81 1.71 -47.29
CA GLY A 420 12.21 1.32 -47.56
C GLY A 420 13.18 2.53 -47.56
N GLY A 421 14.46 2.32 -47.22
CA GLY A 421 15.47 3.40 -47.05
C GLY A 421 15.71 3.75 -45.56
N HIS A 422 16.84 3.53 -44.88
CA HIS A 422 18.25 3.17 -45.22
C HIS A 422 19.21 4.36 -45.43
N LEU A 423 20.42 4.27 -44.82
CA LEU A 423 21.59 5.18 -44.91
C LEU A 423 21.44 6.55 -44.17
N THR A 424 22.46 7.24 -43.64
CA THR A 424 23.88 6.93 -43.26
C THR A 424 24.46 8.07 -42.37
N GLY A 425 25.51 7.79 -41.57
CA GLY A 425 26.60 8.74 -41.31
C GLY A 425 26.66 9.43 -39.93
N GLY A 426 27.87 9.41 -39.32
CA GLY A 426 28.30 10.39 -38.29
C GLY A 426 29.00 11.61 -38.93
N PRO A 427 29.83 12.41 -38.21
CA PRO A 427 30.81 11.93 -37.21
C PRO A 427 30.92 12.75 -35.89
N GLU A 428 31.73 12.24 -34.94
CA GLU A 428 32.35 13.07 -33.88
C GLU A 428 33.53 13.89 -34.44
N PRO A 429 33.83 15.06 -33.84
CA PRO A 429 35.03 15.17 -32.99
C PRO A 429 34.79 16.00 -31.71
N GLY A 430 35.66 16.02 -30.69
CA GLY A 430 36.93 15.32 -30.46
C GLY A 430 37.60 15.84 -29.17
N LYS A 431 38.60 15.12 -28.64
CA LYS A 431 39.37 15.54 -27.44
C LYS A 431 40.48 16.57 -27.76
N PRO A 432 40.76 17.51 -26.85
CA PRO A 432 42.12 17.94 -26.51
C PRO A 432 42.67 17.14 -25.30
N ASP A 433 43.97 17.23 -25.04
CA ASP A 433 44.68 16.44 -24.02
C ASP A 433 45.48 17.30 -23.03
N THR A 434 45.83 16.67 -21.90
CA THR A 434 46.88 16.99 -20.90
C THR A 434 46.97 18.35 -20.14
N ASP A 435 47.29 18.15 -18.86
CA ASP A 435 48.27 18.89 -18.03
C ASP A 435 47.91 20.02 -17.03
N LEU A 436 48.37 19.75 -15.80
CA LEU A 436 48.99 20.65 -14.81
C LEU A 436 48.22 21.88 -14.30
N TYR A 437 47.42 21.68 -13.24
CA TYR A 437 47.51 22.60 -12.08
C TYR A 437 47.20 21.96 -10.72
N THR A 438 48.01 22.28 -9.72
CA THR A 438 47.77 22.02 -8.29
C THR A 438 48.53 23.10 -7.52
N PRO A 439 47.84 23.97 -6.74
CA PRO A 439 48.20 24.02 -5.32
C PRO A 439 47.12 24.47 -4.32
N ARG A 440 47.27 23.91 -3.10
CA ARG A 440 47.12 24.53 -1.75
C ARG A 440 45.73 24.84 -1.18
N LEU A 441 45.51 24.20 -0.02
CA LEU A 441 44.57 24.60 1.04
C LEU A 441 45.11 25.82 1.82
N PRO A 442 44.25 26.75 2.28
CA PRO A 442 44.62 27.79 3.23
C PRO A 442 44.40 27.34 4.70
N GLY A 443 45.21 27.85 5.64
CA GLY A 443 44.77 27.91 7.05
C GLY A 443 45.61 27.22 8.13
N GLN A 444 46.93 27.38 8.15
CA GLN A 444 47.64 27.47 9.45
C GLN A 444 48.36 28.82 9.56
N ARG A 445 48.26 29.43 10.75
CA ARG A 445 48.96 30.66 11.14
C ARG A 445 49.92 30.30 12.26
N GLU A 446 51.20 30.53 12.06
CA GLU A 446 52.16 30.67 13.16
C GLU A 446 52.47 32.16 13.42
N ARG A 447 53.20 32.43 14.51
CA ARG A 447 53.16 33.70 15.25
C ARG A 447 54.31 34.65 14.85
N PRO A 448 54.13 35.97 14.99
CA PRO A 448 55.22 36.86 15.38
C PRO A 448 55.50 36.75 16.90
N VAL A 449 56.68 37.22 17.32
CA VAL A 449 57.20 37.09 18.70
C VAL A 449 56.84 38.30 19.56
N GLY A 450 56.63 38.06 20.85
CA GLY A 450 56.54 39.03 21.94
C GLY A 450 56.80 38.32 23.27
#